data_AF-A0A8H3X4U3-F1
#
_entry.id   AF-A0A8H3X4U3-F1
#
_cell.length_a   1.000
_cell.length_b   1.000
_cell.length_c   1.000
_cell.angle_alpha   90.00
_cell.angle_beta   90.00
_cell.angle_gamma   90.00
#
_symmetry.space_group_name_H-M   'P 1'
#
loop_
_entity.id
_entity.type
_entity.pdbx_description
1 polymer ?
#
loop_
_entity_poly.entity_id
_entity_poly.type
_entity_poly.pdbx_seq_one_letter_code
_entity_poly.pdbx_strand_id
1 'polypeptide(L)'
;MTIVMKSFLTAVLGIPLVILILLCPILEIVKYNVFQSDDDGLKFNSKIIEYFYLAATLIIPGTLIVTGLGHRIKHLAEKFNKELIFVLVYWTIIAIIYTIITNGEIEDVPFTCPENHDYKSPNIRKACFVRSTNLVCMWLFVGFATLWEVSGYFGIVSKVEDLEYTFLAHEPEERAPLAV
;
A
#
# COMPACT_ATOMS: atom_id res chain seq x y z
N MET A 1 27.88 -4.63 -5.07
CA MET A 1 26.68 -3.95 -5.62
C MET A 1 26.90 -2.45 -5.52
N THR A 2 26.83 -1.73 -6.64
CA THR A 2 27.09 -0.28 -6.70
C THR A 2 25.98 0.50 -5.99
N ILE A 3 26.31 1.67 -5.46
CA ILE A 3 25.34 2.57 -4.78
C ILE A 3 24.14 2.87 -5.69
N VAL A 4 24.40 3.08 -6.99
CA VAL A 4 23.37 3.29 -8.01
C VAL A 4 22.38 2.12 -8.08
N MET A 5 22.86 0.87 -8.02
CA MET A 5 21.98 -0.30 -8.07
C MET A 5 21.14 -0.44 -6.79
N LYS A 6 21.71 -0.12 -5.62
CA LYS A 6 20.95 -0.11 -4.37
C LYS A 6 19.84 0.94 -4.39
N SER A 7 20.14 2.15 -4.83
CA SER A 7 19.17 3.24 -4.94
C SER A 7 18.06 2.94 -5.94
N PHE A 8 18.39 2.29 -7.07
CA PHE A 8 17.39 1.82 -8.02
C PHE A 8 16.45 0.78 -7.37
N LEU A 9 16.98 -0.21 -6.65
CA LEU A 9 16.18 -1.21 -5.95
C LEU A 9 15.31 -0.58 -4.86
N THR A 10 15.83 0.39 -4.11
CA THR A 10 15.06 1.19 -3.16
C THR A 10 13.87 1.86 -3.85
N ALA A 11 14.07 2.50 -5.01
CA ALA A 11 12.98 3.15 -5.73
C ALA A 11 11.94 2.14 -6.24
N VAL A 12 12.39 1.02 -6.81
CA VAL A 12 11.53 -0.05 -7.35
C VAL A 12 10.67 -0.70 -6.27
N LEU A 13 11.15 -0.85 -5.04
CA LEU A 13 10.35 -1.42 -3.94
C LEU A 13 9.56 -0.36 -3.18
N GLY A 14 10.15 0.82 -2.95
CA GLY A 14 9.57 1.87 -2.12
C GLY A 14 8.44 2.63 -2.81
N ILE A 15 8.55 2.95 -4.10
CA ILE A 15 7.52 3.70 -4.83
C ILE A 15 6.20 2.91 -4.88
N PRO A 16 6.17 1.61 -5.28
CA PRO A 16 4.95 0.83 -5.23
C PRO A 16 4.35 0.74 -3.83
N LEU A 17 5.17 0.61 -2.77
CA LEU A 17 4.67 0.61 -1.40
C LEU A 17 3.92 1.89 -1.04
N VAL A 18 4.49 3.05 -1.36
CA VAL A 18 3.83 4.34 -1.11
C VAL A 18 2.54 4.47 -1.91
N ILE A 19 2.54 4.04 -3.18
CA ILE A 19 1.33 4.03 -4.01
C ILE A 19 0.26 3.13 -3.39
N LEU A 20 0.62 1.93 -2.94
CA LEU A 20 -0.31 0.98 -2.33
C LEU A 20 -0.88 1.50 -1.00
N ILE A 21 -0.10 2.19 -0.18
CA ILE A 21 -0.57 2.84 1.05
C ILE A 21 -1.72 3.82 0.77
N LEU A 22 -1.66 4.54 -0.35
CA LEU A 22 -2.72 5.48 -0.74
C LEU A 22 -3.85 4.80 -1.50
N LEU A 23 -3.54 3.79 -2.32
CA LEU A 23 -4.51 3.14 -3.19
C LEU A 23 -5.45 2.20 -2.42
N CYS A 24 -4.96 1.45 -1.44
CA CYS A 24 -5.76 0.53 -0.62
C CYS A 24 -6.97 1.21 0.05
N PRO A 25 -6.85 2.34 0.78
CA PRO A 25 -8.00 2.99 1.39
C PRO A 25 -8.98 3.55 0.35
N ILE A 26 -8.50 4.02 -0.81
CA ILE A 26 -9.37 4.48 -1.90
C ILE A 26 -10.19 3.32 -2.44
N LEU A 27 -9.56 2.17 -2.70
CA LEU A 27 -10.25 0.98 -3.19
C LEU A 27 -11.28 0.46 -2.19
N GLU A 28 -10.98 0.51 -0.89
CA GLU A 28 -11.93 0.11 0.14
C GLU A 28 -13.14 1.05 0.21
N ILE A 29 -12.94 2.36 0.08
CA ILE A 29 -14.05 3.33 0.00
C ILE A 29 -14.90 3.09 -1.26
N VAL A 30 -14.25 2.81 -2.40
CA VAL A 30 -14.96 2.47 -3.64
C VAL A 30 -15.76 1.17 -3.47
N LYS A 31 -15.18 0.15 -2.83
CA LYS A 31 -15.87 -1.11 -2.49
C LYS A 31 -17.12 -0.82 -1.66
N TYR A 32 -16.97 0.01 -0.63
CA TYR A 32 -18.06 0.41 0.24
C TYR A 32 -19.24 1.02 -0.53
N ASN A 33 -18.96 1.97 -1.41
CA ASN A 33 -19.99 2.64 -2.21
C ASN A 33 -20.71 1.69 -3.19
N VAL A 34 -19.97 0.75 -3.79
CA VAL A 34 -20.55 -0.23 -4.73
C VAL A 34 -21.48 -1.19 -4.00
N PHE A 35 -21.09 -1.69 -2.84
CA PHE A 35 -21.90 -2.64 -2.05
C PHE A 35 -23.08 -1.98 -1.31
N GLN A 36 -23.08 -0.65 -1.16
CA GLN A 36 -24.22 0.10 -0.59
C GLN A 36 -25.31 0.39 -1.63
N SER A 37 -25.05 0.16 -2.92
CA SER A 37 -26.05 0.35 -3.97
C SER A 37 -27.08 -0.80 -3.86
N ASP A 38 -28.28 -0.50 -3.34
CA ASP A 38 -29.32 -1.47 -2.94
C ASP A 38 -29.94 -2.29 -4.10
N ASP A 39 -29.54 -2.05 -5.34
CA ASP A 39 -30.22 -2.60 -6.53
C ASP A 39 -30.01 -4.11 -6.75
N ASP A 40 -28.93 -4.70 -6.21
CA ASP A 40 -28.46 -6.05 -6.62
C ASP A 40 -28.36 -7.07 -5.50
N GLY A 41 -28.81 -6.73 -4.28
CA GLY A 41 -28.74 -7.62 -3.13
C GLY A 41 -27.32 -7.95 -2.66
N LEU A 42 -26.31 -7.19 -3.10
CA LEU A 42 -24.93 -7.28 -2.64
C LEU A 42 -24.88 -7.01 -1.13
N LYS A 43 -24.27 -7.94 -0.37
CA LYS A 43 -24.13 -7.81 1.07
C LYS A 43 -22.70 -8.16 1.46
N PHE A 44 -22.14 -7.35 2.35
CA PHE A 44 -20.91 -7.71 3.03
C PHE A 44 -21.14 -8.95 3.88
N ASN A 45 -20.20 -9.87 3.85
CA ASN A 45 -20.23 -11.02 4.75
C ASN A 45 -20.08 -10.56 6.21
N SER A 46 -19.26 -9.55 6.45
CA SER A 46 -19.11 -8.93 7.76
C SER A 46 -18.82 -7.43 7.62
N LYS A 47 -19.78 -6.58 7.98
CA LYS A 47 -19.55 -5.12 7.97
C LYS A 47 -18.44 -4.68 8.93
N ILE A 48 -18.23 -5.46 10.00
CA ILE A 48 -17.23 -5.14 11.04
C ILE A 48 -15.82 -5.25 10.45
N ILE A 49 -15.53 -6.27 9.62
CA ILE A 49 -14.18 -6.42 9.06
C ILE A 49 -13.86 -5.32 8.05
N GLU A 50 -14.84 -4.88 7.27
CA GLU A 50 -14.69 -3.79 6.29
C GLU A 50 -14.34 -2.47 7.00
N TYR A 51 -15.09 -2.10 8.06
CA TYR A 51 -14.76 -0.90 8.83
C TYR A 51 -13.40 -1.00 9.52
N PHE A 52 -13.06 -2.18 10.05
CA PHE A 52 -11.78 -2.40 10.69
C PHE A 52 -10.63 -2.26 9.69
N TYR A 53 -10.74 -2.86 8.50
CA TYR A 53 -9.74 -2.75 7.45
C TYR A 53 -9.64 -1.32 6.88
N LEU A 54 -10.77 -0.63 6.67
CA LEU A 54 -10.78 0.77 6.28
C LEU A 54 -10.10 1.66 7.33
N ALA A 55 -10.43 1.50 8.61
CA ALA A 55 -9.80 2.26 9.68
C ALA A 55 -8.30 1.98 9.74
N ALA A 56 -7.90 0.72 9.65
CA ALA A 56 -6.49 0.34 9.63
C ALA A 56 -5.77 1.00 8.44
N THR A 57 -6.30 0.88 7.23
CA THR A 57 -5.67 1.40 6.00
C THR A 57 -5.60 2.92 5.97
N LEU A 58 -6.42 3.64 6.75
CA LEU A 58 -6.37 5.09 6.90
C LEU A 58 -5.35 5.58 7.94
N ILE A 59 -5.01 4.76 8.95
CA ILE A 59 -4.05 5.15 9.99
C ILE A 59 -2.67 5.44 9.39
N ILE A 60 -2.15 4.55 8.55
CA ILE A 60 -0.82 4.68 7.95
C ILE A 60 -0.71 5.97 7.10
N PRO A 61 -1.53 6.21 6.06
CA PRO A 61 -1.47 7.45 5.30
C PRO A 61 -1.78 8.68 6.15
N GLY A 62 -2.69 8.59 7.12
CA GLY A 62 -2.95 9.66 8.07
C GLY A 62 -1.70 10.06 8.85
N THR A 63 -0.94 9.08 9.36
CA THR A 63 0.33 9.37 10.03
C THR A 63 1.37 9.94 9.08
N LEU A 64 1.45 9.46 7.82
CA LEU A 64 2.37 10.01 6.81
C LEU A 64 2.06 11.48 6.50
N ILE A 65 0.78 11.84 6.37
CA ILE A 65 0.36 13.23 6.10
C ILE A 65 0.67 14.13 7.30
N VAL A 66 0.28 13.72 8.52
CA VAL A 66 0.52 14.51 9.74
C VAL A 66 2.01 14.73 9.99
N THR A 67 2.82 13.69 9.80
CA THR A 67 4.27 13.78 10.01
C THR A 67 4.98 14.49 8.86
N GLY A 68 4.54 14.31 7.61
CA GLY A 68 5.10 14.97 6.43
C GLY A 68 4.88 16.49 6.42
N LEU A 69 3.80 16.99 7.04
CA LEU A 69 3.54 18.43 7.19
C LEU A 69 4.38 19.09 8.29
N GLY A 70 4.93 18.33 9.24
CA GLY A 70 5.63 18.84 10.42
C GLY A 70 7.12 18.51 10.54
N HIS A 71 7.64 17.55 9.75
CA HIS A 71 9.02 17.05 9.88
C HIS A 71 9.72 16.82 8.53
N ARG A 72 11.06 16.76 8.56
CA ARG A 72 11.87 16.32 7.40
C ARG A 72 11.50 14.88 7.05
N ILE A 73 11.27 14.62 5.76
CA ILE A 73 10.98 13.30 5.15
C ILE A 73 11.90 12.19 5.68
N LYS A 74 13.15 12.52 6.04
CA LYS A 74 14.14 11.62 6.65
C LYS A 74 13.65 10.94 7.93
N HIS A 75 13.14 11.70 8.90
CA HIS A 75 12.68 11.15 10.18
C HIS A 75 11.48 10.23 9.99
N LEU A 76 10.64 10.53 8.98
CA LEU A 76 9.52 9.68 8.60
C LEU A 76 9.99 8.35 7.99
N ALA A 77 10.97 8.40 7.08
CA ALA A 77 11.55 7.21 6.47
C ALA A 77 12.26 6.31 7.50
N GLU A 78 13.00 6.89 8.45
CA GLU A 78 13.64 6.13 9.54
C GLU A 78 12.61 5.47 10.46
N LYS A 79 11.59 6.22 10.89
CA LYS A 79 10.51 5.67 11.73
C LYS A 79 9.73 4.58 10.99
N PHE A 80 9.41 4.82 9.71
CA PHE A 80 8.72 3.84 8.88
C PHE A 80 9.54 2.55 8.78
N ASN A 81 10.83 2.63 8.42
CA ASN A 81 11.70 1.45 8.35
C ASN A 81 11.81 0.68 9.68
N LYS A 82 11.83 1.38 10.82
CA LYS A 82 11.91 0.74 12.13
C LYS A 82 10.63 -0.03 12.50
N GLU A 83 9.48 0.52 12.15
CA GLU A 83 8.17 -0.05 12.49
C GLU A 83 7.63 -0.99 11.40
N LEU A 84 8.23 -1.00 10.20
CA LEU A 84 7.72 -1.70 9.02
C LEU A 84 7.60 -3.21 9.25
N ILE A 85 8.50 -3.84 10.02
CA ILE A 85 8.38 -5.26 10.37
C ILE A 85 7.13 -5.55 11.21
N PHE A 86 6.78 -4.69 12.17
CA PHE A 86 5.57 -4.84 12.98
C PHE A 86 4.32 -4.59 12.16
N VAL A 87 4.36 -3.55 11.31
CA VAL A 87 3.31 -3.26 10.34
C VAL A 87 3.10 -4.44 9.42
N LEU A 88 4.17 -5.06 8.88
CA LEU A 88 4.10 -6.21 7.99
C LEU A 88 3.43 -7.41 8.65
N VAL A 89 3.82 -7.77 9.88
CA VAL A 89 3.20 -8.89 10.62
C VAL A 89 1.71 -8.62 10.84
N TYR A 90 1.37 -7.42 11.32
CA TYR A 90 -0.01 -7.02 11.55
C TYR A 90 -0.84 -7.04 10.26
N TRP A 91 -0.30 -6.50 9.16
CA TRP A 91 -0.96 -6.47 7.85
C TRP A 91 -1.15 -7.85 7.26
N THR A 92 -0.20 -8.75 7.46
CA THR A 92 -0.31 -10.13 6.99
C THR A 92 -1.47 -10.83 7.69
N ILE A 93 -1.62 -10.64 9.00
CA ILE A 93 -2.76 -11.20 9.76
C ILE A 93 -4.08 -10.64 9.25
N ILE A 94 -4.18 -9.31 9.09
CA ILE A 94 -5.36 -8.66 8.52
C ILE A 94 -5.66 -9.21 7.13
N ALA A 95 -4.65 -9.33 6.27
CA ALA A 95 -4.80 -9.80 4.90
C ALA A 95 -5.36 -11.23 4.83
N ILE A 96 -4.86 -12.12 5.69
CA ILE A 96 -5.37 -13.49 5.80
C ILE A 96 -6.83 -13.49 6.26
N ILE A 97 -7.13 -12.81 7.37
CA ILE A 97 -8.48 -12.77 7.95
C ILE A 97 -9.48 -12.16 6.96
N TYR A 98 -9.12 -11.03 6.34
CA TYR A 98 -9.94 -10.33 5.37
C TYR A 98 -10.19 -11.22 4.14
N THR A 99 -9.15 -11.88 3.60
CA THR A 99 -9.30 -12.80 2.46
C THR A 99 -10.26 -13.94 2.78
N ILE A 100 -10.14 -14.56 3.96
CA ILE A 100 -11.02 -15.67 4.37
C ILE A 100 -12.47 -15.22 4.51
N ILE A 101 -12.72 -14.12 5.22
CA ILE A 101 -14.08 -13.63 5.49
C ILE A 101 -14.75 -13.15 4.19
N THR A 102 -14.00 -12.46 3.32
CA THR A 102 -14.55 -11.88 2.09
C THR A 102 -14.58 -12.85 0.92
N ASN A 103 -14.10 -14.10 1.07
CA ASN A 103 -14.00 -15.05 -0.04
C ASN A 103 -15.36 -15.38 -0.71
N GLY A 104 -16.45 -15.30 0.06
CA GLY A 104 -17.80 -15.64 -0.40
C GLY A 104 -18.76 -14.48 -0.59
N GLU A 105 -18.30 -13.22 -0.66
CA GLU A 105 -19.20 -12.05 -0.72
C GLU A 105 -20.00 -11.95 -2.03
N ILE A 106 -19.51 -12.57 -3.09
CA ILE A 106 -20.17 -12.61 -4.39
C ILE A 106 -20.18 -14.07 -4.82
N GLU A 107 -21.27 -14.75 -4.48
CA GLU A 107 -21.48 -16.17 -4.81
C GLU A 107 -21.37 -16.40 -6.32
N ASP A 108 -20.83 -17.55 -6.71
CA ASP A 108 -20.68 -18.04 -8.08
C ASP A 108 -19.83 -17.21 -9.06
N VAL A 109 -19.31 -16.05 -8.64
CA VAL A 109 -18.45 -15.20 -9.48
C VAL A 109 -16.97 -15.53 -9.24
N PRO A 110 -16.21 -15.93 -10.28
CA PRO A 110 -14.79 -16.21 -10.13
C PRO A 110 -13.97 -14.93 -9.87
N PHE A 111 -12.88 -15.07 -9.11
CA PHE A 111 -12.00 -13.97 -8.69
C PHE A 111 -11.42 -13.12 -9.85
N THR A 112 -11.25 -13.71 -11.04
CA THR A 112 -10.71 -12.98 -12.20
C THR A 112 -11.71 -12.08 -12.90
N CYS A 113 -12.98 -12.09 -12.48
CA CYS A 113 -14.07 -11.29 -13.04
C CYS A 113 -14.14 -11.33 -14.60
N PRO A 114 -14.21 -12.51 -15.22
CA PRO A 114 -14.12 -12.67 -16.66
C PRO A 114 -15.36 -12.08 -17.36
N GLU A 115 -15.15 -11.46 -18.52
CA GLU A 115 -16.22 -10.75 -19.24
C GLU A 115 -17.35 -11.67 -19.71
N ASN A 116 -17.05 -12.95 -19.94
CA ASN A 116 -17.98 -13.95 -20.45
C ASN A 116 -18.80 -14.65 -19.34
N HIS A 117 -18.70 -14.22 -18.09
CA HIS A 117 -19.51 -14.76 -17.01
C HIS A 117 -20.92 -14.17 -17.02
N ASP A 118 -21.92 -14.98 -16.67
CA ASP A 118 -23.33 -14.59 -16.65
C ASP A 118 -23.65 -13.76 -15.39
N TYR A 119 -23.23 -12.50 -15.40
CA TYR A 119 -23.51 -11.58 -14.32
C TYR A 119 -24.99 -11.20 -14.32
N LYS A 120 -25.67 -11.38 -13.17
CA LYS A 120 -27.05 -10.93 -12.99
C LYS A 120 -27.22 -9.43 -13.26
N SER A 121 -26.18 -8.63 -13.03
CA SER A 121 -26.16 -7.21 -13.37
C SER A 121 -24.73 -6.65 -13.59
N PRO A 122 -24.61 -5.50 -14.27
CA PRO A 122 -23.33 -4.81 -14.44
C PRO A 122 -22.67 -4.39 -13.11
N ASN A 123 -23.46 -4.17 -12.06
CA ASN A 123 -22.97 -3.78 -10.74
C ASN A 123 -22.28 -4.94 -10.04
N ILE A 124 -22.76 -6.18 -10.19
CA ILE A 124 -22.07 -7.37 -9.65
C ILE A 124 -20.69 -7.53 -10.31
N ARG A 125 -20.58 -7.27 -11.62
CA ARG A 125 -19.28 -7.26 -12.31
C ARG A 125 -18.34 -6.18 -11.75
N LYS A 126 -18.85 -4.97 -11.50
CA LYS A 126 -18.07 -3.89 -10.86
C LYS A 126 -17.65 -4.28 -9.44
N ALA A 127 -18.55 -4.83 -8.64
CA ALA A 127 -18.28 -5.29 -7.28
C ALA A 127 -17.18 -6.35 -7.27
N CYS A 128 -17.24 -7.31 -8.20
CA CYS A 128 -16.19 -8.31 -8.41
C CYS A 128 -14.84 -7.64 -8.69
N PHE A 129 -14.79 -6.70 -9.64
CA PHE A 129 -13.54 -6.06 -10.05
C PHE A 129 -12.92 -5.26 -8.90
N VAL A 130 -13.74 -4.49 -8.18
CA VAL A 130 -13.28 -3.68 -7.05
C VAL A 130 -12.79 -4.58 -5.91
N ARG A 131 -13.53 -5.62 -5.54
CA ARG A 131 -13.14 -6.59 -4.52
C ARG A 131 -11.81 -7.26 -4.86
N SER A 132 -11.68 -7.75 -6.09
CA SER A 132 -10.49 -8.47 -6.54
C SER A 132 -9.28 -7.56 -6.60
N THR A 133 -9.46 -6.33 -7.09
CA THR A 133 -8.40 -5.31 -7.10
C THR A 133 -7.96 -4.93 -5.69
N ASN A 134 -8.90 -4.77 -4.75
CA ASN A 134 -8.59 -4.48 -3.35
C ASN A 134 -7.76 -5.61 -2.71
N LEU A 135 -8.17 -6.88 -2.91
CA LEU A 135 -7.41 -8.04 -2.43
C LEU A 135 -6.02 -8.12 -3.06
N VAL A 136 -5.90 -7.89 -4.37
CA VAL A 136 -4.59 -7.83 -5.05
C VAL A 136 -3.72 -6.73 -4.46
N CYS A 137 -4.22 -5.50 -4.30
CA CYS A 137 -3.46 -4.40 -3.73
C CYS A 137 -3.00 -4.68 -2.30
N MET A 138 -3.86 -5.27 -1.47
CA MET A 138 -3.53 -5.68 -0.11
C MET A 138 -2.38 -6.71 -0.09
N TRP A 139 -2.45 -7.75 -0.92
CA TRP A 139 -1.41 -8.77 -1.01
C TRP A 139 -0.13 -8.27 -1.68
N LEU A 140 -0.23 -7.36 -2.65
CA LEU A 140 0.94 -6.67 -3.21
C LEU A 140 1.65 -5.85 -2.14
N PHE A 141 0.92 -5.15 -1.27
CA PHE A 141 1.53 -4.42 -0.17
C PHE A 141 2.32 -5.36 0.74
N VAL A 142 1.73 -6.48 1.15
CA VAL A 142 2.41 -7.52 1.95
C VAL A 142 3.65 -8.04 1.23
N GLY A 143 3.53 -8.34 -0.06
CA GLY A 143 4.64 -8.83 -0.90
C GLY A 143 5.79 -7.83 -1.00
N PHE A 144 5.52 -6.59 -1.38
CA PHE A 144 6.54 -5.55 -1.49
C PHE A 144 7.17 -5.21 -0.13
N ALA A 145 6.38 -5.18 0.96
CA ALA A 145 6.91 -4.92 2.30
C ALA A 145 7.81 -6.07 2.78
N THR A 146 7.43 -7.32 2.50
CA THR A 146 8.29 -8.50 2.76
C THR A 146 9.58 -8.42 1.97
N LEU A 147 9.50 -8.10 0.67
CA LEU A 147 10.68 -7.95 -0.18
C LEU A 147 11.59 -6.82 0.31
N TRP A 148 11.02 -5.70 0.76
CA TRP A 148 11.75 -4.59 1.34
C TRP A 148 12.51 -5.02 2.60
N GLU A 149 11.84 -5.64 3.56
CA GLU A 149 12.44 -6.11 4.81
C GLU A 149 13.58 -7.13 4.56
N VAL A 150 13.32 -8.12 3.71
CA VAL A 150 14.31 -9.13 3.33
C VAL A 150 15.50 -8.48 2.65
N SER A 151 15.27 -7.56 1.71
CA SER A 151 16.35 -6.88 1.00
C SER A 151 17.15 -5.93 1.91
N GLY A 152 16.47 -5.32 2.89
CA GLY A 152 17.10 -4.52 3.96
C GLY A 152 17.99 -5.37 4.86
N TYR A 153 17.53 -6.55 5.27
CA TYR A 153 18.30 -7.51 6.05
C TYR A 153 19.60 -7.95 5.35
N PHE A 154 19.52 -8.20 4.04
CA PHE A 154 20.70 -8.56 3.24
C PHE A 154 21.56 -7.34 2.81
N GLY A 155 21.18 -6.11 3.17
CA GLY A 155 21.90 -4.89 2.79
C GLY A 155 21.90 -4.60 1.28
N ILE A 156 20.91 -5.12 0.57
CA ILE A 156 20.70 -4.97 -0.88
C ILE A 156 20.12 -3.58 -1.19
N VAL A 157 19.25 -3.08 -0.32
CA VAL A 157 18.61 -1.75 -0.42
C VAL A 157 19.48 -0.72 0.30
N SER A 158 19.51 0.51 -0.21
CA SER A 158 20.20 1.64 0.44
C SER A 158 19.57 1.96 1.78
N LYS A 159 20.38 2.17 2.82
CA LYS A 159 19.87 2.79 4.05
C LYS A 159 19.50 4.24 3.76
N VAL A 160 18.62 4.82 4.57
CA VAL A 160 18.21 6.23 4.43
C VAL A 160 19.42 7.17 4.42
N GLU A 161 20.47 6.82 5.17
CA GLU A 161 21.76 7.54 5.23
C GLU A 161 22.54 7.53 3.90
N ASP A 162 22.47 6.45 3.11
CA ASP A 162 23.19 6.31 1.84
C ASP A 162 22.55 7.13 0.70
N LEU A 163 21.22 7.34 0.77
CA LEU A 163 20.49 8.16 -0.18
C LEU A 163 20.88 9.64 -0.05
N GLU A 164 21.11 10.12 1.17
CA GLU A 164 21.47 11.51 1.45
C GLU A 164 22.83 11.88 0.85
N TYR A 165 23.83 11.00 0.94
CA TYR A 165 25.12 11.20 0.28
C TYR A 165 24.99 11.33 -1.24
N THR A 166 24.04 10.62 -1.84
CA THR A 166 23.82 10.65 -3.29
C THR A 166 23.11 11.92 -3.74
N PHE A 167 22.13 12.40 -2.96
CA PHE A 167 21.42 13.66 -3.26
C PHE A 167 22.30 14.89 -2.98
N LEU A 168 23.05 14.90 -1.87
CA LEU A 168 23.96 16.01 -1.53
C LEU A 168 25.19 16.08 -2.44
N ALA A 169 25.66 14.95 -2.98
CA ALA A 169 26.71 14.94 -4.01
C ALA A 169 26.22 15.50 -5.36
N HIS A 170 24.92 15.82 -5.49
CA HIS A 170 24.32 16.41 -6.69
C HIS A 170 23.81 17.84 -6.50
N GLU A 171 23.92 18.44 -5.30
CA GLU A 171 23.81 19.90 -5.18
C GLU A 171 25.13 20.53 -5.64
N PRO A 172 25.19 21.23 -6.77
CA PRO A 172 26.36 22.02 -7.11
C PRO A 172 26.57 23.08 -6.03
N GLU A 173 27.84 23.34 -5.74
CA GLU A 173 28.39 24.31 -4.79
C GLU A 173 27.96 25.75 -5.10
N GLU A 174 26.67 26.08 -4.96
CA GLU A 174 26.15 27.43 -5.16
C GLU A 174 25.98 28.12 -3.80
N ARG A 175 27.11 28.41 -3.15
CA ARG A 175 27.24 29.52 -2.19
C ARG A 175 28.71 29.79 -1.86
N ALA A 176 29.43 30.40 -2.79
CA ALA A 176 30.56 31.24 -2.42
C ALA A 176 30.01 32.57 -1.86
N PRO A 177 30.38 32.99 -0.63
CA PRO A 177 29.96 34.28 -0.12
C PRO A 177 30.69 35.40 -0.88
N LEU A 178 29.92 36.32 -1.47
CA LEU A 178 30.43 37.62 -1.90
C LEU A 178 30.92 38.37 -0.66
N ALA A 179 32.24 38.39 -0.48
CA ALA A 179 32.91 39.32 0.41
C ALA A 179 32.91 40.72 -0.23
N VAL A 180 32.19 41.65 0.40
CA VAL A 180 32.46 43.10 0.34
C VAL A 180 32.20 43.67 1.73
#